data_AF-A0ABD5I0F0-F1
#
_entry.id   AF-A0ABD5I0F0-F1
#
_cell.length_a   1.000
_cell.length_b   1.000
_cell.length_c   1.000
_cell.angle_alpha   90.00
_cell.angle_beta   90.00
_cell.angle_gamma   90.00
#
_symmetry.space_group_name_H-M   'P 1'
#
loop_
_entity.id
_entity.type
_entity.pdbx_description
1 polymer ?
#
loop_
_entity_poly.entity_id
_entity_poly.type
_entity_poly.pdbx_seq_one_letter_code
_entity_poly.pdbx_strand_id
1 'polypeptide(L)' 'MWKALNQIEKELCAAGIRKNKLANYWGVKPSTVTKVFKGNTDMSFGFLSKTVILLNKGIQVQENLLTDYIYNETKIRKLT' A
#
# COMPACT_ATOMS: atom_id res chain seq x y z
N MET A 1 9.40 3.16 5.17
CA MET A 1 8.08 2.52 5.02
C MET A 1 6.92 3.49 5.25
N TRP A 2 6.87 4.21 6.38
CA TRP A 2 5.79 5.17 6.71
C TRP A 2 5.48 6.22 5.64
N LYS A 3 6.52 6.82 5.02
CA LYS A 3 6.34 7.84 3.97
C LYS A 3 5.58 7.29 2.75
N ALA A 4 5.84 6.05 2.35
CA ALA A 4 5.16 5.41 1.23
C ALA A 4 3.69 5.07 1.57
N LEU A 5 3.44 4.56 2.78
CA LEU A 5 2.07 4.28 3.24
C LEU A 5 1.21 5.55 3.33
N ASN A 6 1.79 6.66 3.80
CA ASN A 6 1.09 7.95 3.80
C ASN A 6 0.76 8.44 2.39
N GLN A 7 1.67 8.26 1.44
CA GLN A 7 1.42 8.61 0.04
C GLN A 7 0.29 7.77 -0.56
N ILE A 8 0.32 6.46 -0.32
CA ILE A 8 -0.76 5.54 -0.71
C ILE A 8 -2.09 5.94 -0.06
N GLU A 9 -2.11 6.33 1.22
CA GLU A 9 -3.35 6.76 1.90
C GLU A 9 -3.92 8.04 1.26
N LYS A 10 -3.07 9.00 0.86
CA LYS A 10 -3.49 10.20 0.13
C LYS A 10 -4.07 9.86 -1.24
N GLU A 11 -3.43 8.97 -1.99
CA GLU A 11 -3.91 8.54 -3.31
C GLU A 11 -5.24 7.81 -3.22
N LEU A 12 -5.41 6.92 -2.22
CA LEU A 12 -6.68 6.26 -1.95
C LEU A 12 -7.78 7.27 -1.62
N CYS A 13 -7.46 8.27 -0.80
CA CYS A 13 -8.38 9.34 -0.45
C CYS A 13 -8.79 10.15 -1.69
N ALA A 14 -7.83 10.56 -2.52
CA ALA A 14 -8.06 11.29 -3.77
C ALA A 14 -8.90 10.48 -4.77
N ALA A 15 -8.71 9.16 -4.83
CA ALA A 15 -9.51 8.23 -5.64
C ALA A 15 -10.89 7.89 -5.03
N GLY A 16 -11.25 8.46 -3.88
CA GLY A 16 -12.51 8.18 -3.18
C GLY A 16 -12.60 6.75 -2.61
N ILE A 17 -11.47 6.04 -2.48
CA ILE A 17 -11.40 4.69 -1.94
C ILE A 17 -11.32 4.76 -0.41
N ARG A 18 -12.46 4.50 0.23
CA ARG A 18 -12.55 4.45 1.70
C ARG A 18 -11.97 3.15 2.27
N LYS A 19 -11.58 3.18 3.56
CA LYS A 19 -11.00 2.04 4.29
C LYS A 19 -11.86 0.78 4.24
N ASN A 20 -13.20 0.90 4.27
CA ASN A 20 -14.10 -0.26 4.15
C ASN A 20 -14.01 -0.94 2.78
N LYS A 21 -13.91 -0.15 1.70
CA LYS A 21 -13.76 -0.69 0.34
C LYS A 21 -12.41 -1.40 0.18
N LEU A 22 -11.35 -0.81 0.73
CA LEU A 22 -10.03 -1.41 0.73
C LEU A 22 -9.98 -2.70 1.58
N ALA A 23 -10.64 -2.70 2.74
CA ALA A 23 -10.75 -3.88 3.61
C ALA A 23 -11.43 -5.05 2.91
N ASN A 24 -12.54 -4.78 2.20
CA ASN A 24 -13.21 -5.78 1.38
C ASN A 24 -12.30 -6.33 0.28
N TYR A 25 -11.53 -5.47 -0.39
CA TYR A 25 -10.59 -5.89 -1.44
C TYR A 25 -9.43 -6.74 -0.90
N TRP A 26 -8.95 -6.41 0.29
CA TRP A 26 -7.93 -7.18 1.00
C TRP A 26 -8.47 -8.52 1.54
N GLY A 27 -9.77 -8.59 1.84
CA GLY A 27 -10.42 -9.75 2.48
C GLY A 27 -10.25 -9.74 4.01
N VAL A 28 -10.22 -8.56 4.63
CA VAL A 28 -9.95 -8.39 6.07
C VAL A 28 -10.95 -7.42 6.72
N LYS A 29 -10.92 -7.33 8.06
CA LYS A 29 -11.71 -6.34 8.80
C LYS A 29 -11.14 -4.91 8.60
N PRO A 30 -11.98 -3.85 8.57
CA PRO A 30 -11.51 -2.45 8.45
C PRO A 30 -10.51 -2.01 9.54
N SER A 31 -10.58 -2.62 10.73
CA SER A 31 -9.61 -2.42 11.80
C SER A 31 -8.19 -2.81 11.38
N THR A 32 -8.03 -3.85 10.56
CA THR A 32 -6.72 -4.31 10.04
C THR A 32 -6.12 -3.26 9.12
N VAL A 33 -6.92 -2.71 8.20
CA VAL A 33 -6.48 -1.59 7.33
C VAL A 33 -6.01 -0.41 8.19
N THR A 34 -6.77 -0.05 9.22
CA THR A 34 -6.42 1.05 10.11
C THR A 34 -5.10 0.81 10.85
N LYS A 35 -4.86 -0.40 11.34
CA LYS A 35 -3.59 -0.76 11.99
C LYS A 35 -2.41 -0.65 11.04
N VAL A 36 -2.58 -1.08 9.78
CA VAL A 36 -1.53 -0.99 8.76
C VAL A 36 -1.19 0.47 8.44
N PHE A 37 -2.18 1.32 8.15
CA PHE A 37 -1.92 2.73 7.83
C PHE A 37 -1.50 3.57 9.04
N LYS A 38 -1.77 3.10 10.27
CA LYS A 38 -1.18 3.65 11.51
C LYS A 38 0.19 3.08 11.84
N GLY A 39 0.75 2.19 11.00
CA GLY A 39 2.04 1.50 11.20
C GLY A 39 2.11 0.64 12.46
N ASN A 40 0.96 0.25 13.02
CA ASN A 40 0.88 -0.74 14.10
C ASN A 40 1.06 -2.17 13.59
N THR A 41 1.04 -2.36 12.27
CA THR A 41 1.20 -3.65 11.60
C THR A 41 1.84 -3.39 10.25
N ASP A 42 2.85 -4.18 9.89
CA ASP A 42 3.50 -4.04 8.60
C ASP A 42 2.55 -4.39 7.46
N MET A 43 2.66 -3.63 6.37
CA MET A 43 1.93 -3.94 5.15
C MET A 43 2.59 -5.13 4.46
N SER A 44 1.82 -6.20 4.24
CA SER A 44 2.30 -7.31 3.41
C SER A 44 2.33 -6.92 1.93
N PHE A 45 3.23 -7.54 1.17
CA PHE A 45 3.28 -7.37 -0.28
C PHE A 45 1.94 -7.70 -0.96
N GLY A 46 1.21 -8.69 -0.46
CA GLY A 46 -0.13 -9.04 -0.97
C GLY A 46 -1.18 -7.94 -0.76
N PHE A 47 -1.11 -7.20 0.35
CA PHE A 47 -1.97 -6.04 0.55
C PHE A 47 -1.54 -4.85 -0.29
N LEU A 48 -0.22 -4.63 -0.42
CA LEU A 48 0.30 -3.57 -1.26
C LEU A 48 -0.11 -3.77 -2.73
N SER A 49 0.12 -4.95 -3.30
CA SER A 49 -0.20 -5.25 -4.69
C SER A 49 -1.69 -5.08 -4.99
N LYS A 50 -2.56 -5.60 -4.11
CA LYS A 50 -4.00 -5.38 -4.18
C LYS A 50 -4.36 -3.90 -4.12
N THR A 51 -3.72 -3.12 -3.24
CA THR A 51 -3.96 -1.68 -3.11
C THR A 51 -3.58 -0.94 -4.39
N VAL A 52 -2.41 -1.25 -4.94
CA VAL A 52 -1.92 -0.66 -6.20
C VAL A 52 -2.83 -1.04 -7.37
N ILE A 53 -3.29 -2.29 -7.48
CA ILE A 53 -4.26 -2.70 -8.51
C ILE A 53 -5.57 -1.92 -8.36
N LEU A 54 -6.05 -1.73 -7.13
CA LEU A 54 -7.28 -1.00 -6.86
C LEU A 54 -7.16 0.50 -7.19
N LEU A 55 -5.99 1.10 -6.96
CA LEU A 55 -5.66 2.47 -7.36
C LEU A 55 -5.50 2.60 -8.88
N ASN A 56 -4.87 1.61 -9.53
CA ASN A 56 -4.57 1.62 -10.96
C ASN A 56 -5.73 1.12 -11.83
N LYS A 57 -6.75 1.97 -11.98
CA LYS A 57 -7.52 1.99 -13.24
C LYS A 57 -6.72 2.59 -14.43
N GLY A 58 -5.41 2.80 -14.30
CA GLY A 58 -4.48 3.21 -15.36
C GLY A 58 -3.04 2.72 -15.11
N ILE A 59 -2.40 2.15 -16.13
CA ILE A 59 -1.22 1.25 -16.03
C ILE A 59 0.10 1.96 -15.64
N GLN A 60 0.28 3.26 -15.91
CA GLN A 60 1.59 3.93 -15.77
C GLN A 60 2.06 4.17 -14.33
N VAL A 61 1.16 4.26 -13.34
CA VAL A 61 1.54 4.54 -11.95
C VAL A 61 2.19 3.33 -11.25
N GLN A 62 2.02 2.12 -11.81
CA GLN A 62 2.50 0.85 -11.22
C GLN A 62 4.03 0.73 -11.23
N GLU A 63 4.68 1.14 -12.31
CA GLU A 63 6.10 0.84 -12.53
C GLU A 63 6.99 1.59 -11.56
N ASN A 64 6.73 2.90 -11.35
CA ASN A 64 7.52 3.72 -10.44
C ASN A 64 7.31 3.33 -8.97
N LEU A 65 6.06 3.09 -8.55
CA LEU A 65 5.76 2.70 -7.15
C LEU A 65 6.30 1.32 -6.79
N LEU A 66 6.20 0.34 -7.69
CA LEU A 66 6.77 -1.00 -7.47
C LEU A 66 8.30 -0.96 -7.48
N THR A 67 8.90 -0.19 -8.39
CA THR A 67 10.36 -0.03 -8.45
C THR A 67 10.91 0.58 -7.17
N ASP A 68 10.28 1.65 -6.67
CA ASP A 68 10.67 2.29 -5.40
C ASP A 68 10.52 1.34 -4.20
N TYR A 69 9.46 0.54 -4.15
CA TYR A 69 9.24 -0.41 -3.06
C TYR A 69 10.33 -1.51 -3.04
N ILE A 70 10.57 -2.14 -4.19
CA ILE A 70 11.55 -3.23 -4.35
C ILE A 70 12.98 -2.72 -4.09
N TYR A 71 13.32 -1.55 -4.63
CA TYR A 71 14.66 -0.97 -4.46
C TYR A 71 14.95 -0.65 -2.99
N ASN A 72 13.96 -0.12 -2.26
CA ASN A 72 14.16 0.20 -0.85
C ASN A 72 14.16 -1.02 0.08
N GLU A 73 13.41 -2.08 -0.23
CA GLU A 73 13.48 -3.34 0.54
C GLU A 73 14.79 -4.11 0.31
N THR A 74 15.31 -4.14 -0.92
CA THR A 74 16.57 -4.83 -1.25
C THR A 74 17.80 -4.13 -0.65
N LYS A 75 17.74 -2.81 -0.48
CA LYS A 75 18.80 -2.04 0.20
C LYS A 75 18.89 -2.35 1.69
N ILE A 76 17.75 -2.59 2.36
CA ILE A 76 17.71 -2.98 3.78
C ILE A 76 18.37 -4.35 3.98
N ARG A 77 18.11 -5.32 3.09
CA ARG A 77 18.69 -6.68 3.17
C ARG A 77 20.20 -6.76 2.88
N LYS A 78 20.81 -5.72 2.30
CA LYS A 78 22.28 -5.66 2.08
C LYS A 78 23.04 -4.98 3.22
N LEU A 79 22.34 -4.36 4.16
CA LEU A 79 22.92 -3.66 5.31
C LEU A 79 22.69 -4.41 6.64
N THR A 80 22.12 -5.62 6.57
CA THR A 80 21.97 -6.59 7.67
C THR A 80 22.68 -7.87 7.26
#